data_AF-A0A5D2X0G4-F1
#
_entry.id   AF-A0A5D2X0G4-F1
#
_cell.length_a   1.000
_cell.length_b   1.000
_cell.length_c   1.000
_cell.angle_alpha   90.00
_cell.angle_beta   90.00
_cell.angle_gamma   90.00
#
_symmetry.space_group_name_H-M   'P 1'
#
loop_
_entity.id
_entity.type
_entity.pdbx_description
1 polymer ?
#
loop_
_entity_poly.entity_id
_entity_poly.type
_entity_poly.pdbx_seq_one_letter_code
_entity_poly.pdbx_strand_id
1 'polypeptide(L)'
;MALNGNGCCWIQERILSGNGCGVFLTPRSRSSAAILPRKPTALSFSSSFQFQGFVVDRKQSSSSIQTAAVRHLVGSVTKTQGLRFAVVVARFNEIVTKPLLEGALDTFRKYSVNEEDIDVVWVPGSFEIGIVAERLGKSRNYHAILCIGAVIRGDTTHYDAVANSVASGVLSAGLNSGVPCIFGVLTCENMDQALNRAGGKSGNKGAECALTADHSIWGVYRSKMVNIDGSWNCNSEFSC
;
A
#
# COMPACT_ATOMS: atom_id res chain seq x y z
N MET A 1 -28.60 8.87 44.62
CA MET A 1 -28.96 7.67 43.82
C MET A 1 -28.03 7.69 42.61
N ALA A 2 -27.22 6.69 42.28
CA ALA A 2 -27.48 5.23 42.21
C ALA A 2 -28.47 4.90 41.07
N LEU A 3 -28.26 3.90 40.20
CA LEU A 3 -27.33 2.75 40.18
C LEU A 3 -26.50 2.77 38.85
N ASN A 4 -25.33 2.13 38.64
CA ASN A 4 -24.83 0.78 38.93
C ASN A 4 -25.55 -0.37 38.20
N GLY A 5 -24.81 -1.23 37.48
CA GLY A 5 -25.40 -2.29 36.65
C GLY A 5 -24.40 -3.25 35.97
N ASN A 6 -23.49 -3.87 36.74
CA ASN A 6 -22.62 -4.92 36.23
C ASN A 6 -23.41 -6.23 35.97
N GLY A 7 -23.17 -6.89 34.83
CA GLY A 7 -23.75 -8.20 34.49
C GLY A 7 -22.68 -9.28 34.43
N CYS A 8 -22.60 -10.14 35.46
CA CYS A 8 -21.64 -11.24 35.50
C CYS A 8 -22.11 -12.48 34.72
N CYS A 9 -21.14 -13.12 34.07
CA CYS A 9 -20.80 -14.55 34.16
C CYS A 9 -21.89 -15.55 34.62
N TRP A 10 -22.12 -16.58 33.80
CA TRP A 10 -22.61 -17.89 34.24
C TRP A 10 -21.73 -19.01 33.66
N ILE A 11 -21.69 -20.14 34.38
CA ILE A 11 -20.75 -21.25 34.22
C ILE A 11 -21.54 -22.58 34.27
N GLN A 12 -21.09 -23.64 33.59
CA GLN A 12 -20.71 -24.96 34.17
C GLN A 12 -20.60 -26.06 33.09
N GLU A 13 -19.82 -27.10 33.37
CA GLU A 13 -19.52 -28.21 32.44
C GLU A 13 -20.64 -29.26 32.32
N ARG A 14 -20.38 -30.30 31.50
CA ARG A 14 -20.79 -31.67 31.85
C ARG A 14 -19.67 -32.67 31.55
N ILE A 15 -19.40 -33.56 32.50
CA ILE A 15 -18.34 -34.58 32.50
C ILE A 15 -18.95 -35.98 32.25
N LEU A 16 -18.09 -36.97 31.95
CA LEU A 16 -18.17 -38.44 32.19
C LEU A 16 -17.88 -39.27 30.90
N SER A 17 -17.38 -40.51 30.93
CA SER A 17 -16.31 -41.18 31.69
C SER A 17 -16.30 -42.67 31.30
N GLY A 18 -15.15 -43.34 31.18
CA GLY A 18 -15.15 -44.82 31.07
C GLY A 18 -13.80 -45.46 30.72
N ASN A 19 -13.26 -46.28 31.63
CA ASN A 19 -12.12 -47.16 31.38
C ASN A 19 -12.60 -48.61 31.20
N GLY A 20 -11.88 -49.42 30.42
CA GLY A 20 -12.08 -50.87 30.32
C GLY A 20 -10.85 -51.55 29.74
N CYS A 21 -10.38 -52.62 30.40
CA CYS A 21 -9.16 -53.35 30.03
C CYS A 21 -9.44 -54.85 29.90
N GLY A 22 -8.79 -55.52 28.94
CA GLY A 22 -8.92 -56.95 28.67
C GLY A 22 -7.69 -57.46 27.91
N VAL A 23 -7.24 -58.69 28.19
CA VAL A 23 -5.88 -59.15 27.87
C VAL A 23 -5.86 -60.64 27.47
N PHE A 24 -4.80 -61.02 26.75
CA PHE A 24 -4.14 -62.34 26.80
C PHE A 24 -4.63 -63.47 25.86
N LEU A 25 -3.78 -63.88 24.91
CA LEU A 25 -3.11 -65.20 24.93
C LEU A 25 -2.07 -65.38 23.80
N THR A 26 -1.16 -66.35 23.98
CA THR A 26 -0.05 -66.79 23.08
C THR A 26 -0.02 -68.36 23.12
N PRO A 27 0.96 -69.18 22.62
CA PRO A 27 2.30 -68.90 22.04
C PRO A 27 2.80 -69.83 20.88
N ARG A 28 4.12 -69.77 20.60
CA ARG A 28 5.02 -70.66 19.80
C ARG A 28 4.98 -70.58 18.25
N SER A 29 6.10 -70.79 17.53
CA SER A 29 7.55 -70.68 17.86
C SER A 29 8.48 -70.87 16.64
N ARG A 30 9.58 -70.08 16.55
CA ARG A 30 10.87 -70.34 15.82
C ARG A 30 10.80 -70.54 14.29
N SER A 31 11.63 -69.92 13.43
CA SER A 31 12.71 -68.92 13.55
C SER A 31 12.69 -68.05 12.24
N SER A 32 13.74 -67.51 11.57
CA SER A 32 15.21 -67.52 11.71
C SER A 32 15.88 -66.42 10.85
N ALA A 33 17.17 -66.15 11.13
CA ALA A 33 18.14 -65.34 10.37
C ALA A 33 17.86 -63.81 10.21
N ALA A 34 18.93 -63.01 10.17
CA ALA A 34 18.89 -61.56 10.02
C ALA A 34 20.19 -61.03 9.36
N ILE A 35 20.12 -59.91 8.63
CA ILE A 35 21.28 -59.24 8.00
C ILE A 35 21.17 -57.72 8.21
N LEU A 36 22.28 -57.08 8.60
CA LEU A 36 22.47 -55.62 8.69
C LEU A 36 23.88 -55.26 8.19
N PRO A 37 24.04 -54.31 7.24
CA PRO A 37 25.33 -53.72 6.93
C PRO A 37 25.71 -52.64 7.96
N ARG A 38 27.01 -52.47 8.22
CA ARG A 38 27.57 -51.41 9.09
C ARG A 38 28.36 -50.37 8.29
N LYS A 39 28.66 -49.24 8.93
CA LYS A 39 29.60 -48.21 8.46
C LYS A 39 30.97 -48.81 8.08
N PRO A 40 31.65 -48.29 7.05
CA PRO A 40 33.11 -48.28 6.97
C PRO A 40 33.69 -46.97 7.55
N THR A 41 34.79 -47.08 8.29
CA THR A 41 35.74 -45.97 8.53
C THR A 41 36.86 -46.00 7.48
N ALA A 42 37.66 -44.95 7.43
CA ALA A 42 38.61 -44.70 6.34
C ALA A 42 39.71 -45.77 6.18
N LEU A 43 40.16 -45.96 4.93
CA LEU A 43 41.48 -46.46 4.58
C LEU A 43 42.16 -45.40 3.69
N SER A 44 43.44 -45.17 3.93
CA SER A 44 44.26 -44.22 3.19
C SER A 44 44.80 -44.83 1.89
N PHE A 45 44.76 -44.09 0.79
CA PHE A 45 45.67 -44.33 -0.33
C PHE A 45 46.27 -43.01 -0.80
N SER A 46 47.61 -42.91 -0.73
CA SER A 46 48.35 -41.72 -1.15
C SER A 46 48.70 -41.82 -2.63
N SER A 47 47.99 -41.08 -3.47
CA SER A 47 48.39 -40.83 -4.86
C SER A 47 48.33 -39.33 -5.16
N SER A 48 49.49 -38.73 -5.39
CA SER A 48 49.64 -37.29 -5.59
C SER A 48 49.04 -36.85 -6.93
N PHE A 49 47.89 -36.18 -6.89
CA PHE A 49 47.40 -35.38 -8.02
C PHE A 49 47.20 -33.93 -7.59
N GLN A 50 47.99 -33.04 -8.20
CA GLN A 50 47.92 -31.59 -7.97
C GLN A 50 46.70 -31.00 -8.70
N PHE A 51 45.51 -31.12 -8.11
CA PHE A 51 44.36 -30.33 -8.56
C PHE A 51 44.41 -28.96 -7.89
N GLN A 52 44.94 -27.96 -8.60
CA GLN A 52 44.92 -26.57 -8.13
C GLN A 52 43.47 -26.12 -7.93
N GLY A 53 43.19 -25.48 -6.79
CA GLY A 53 41.82 -25.15 -6.38
C GLY A 53 41.15 -24.17 -7.34
N PHE A 54 40.20 -24.65 -8.14
CA PHE A 54 39.36 -23.80 -8.98
C PHE A 54 38.32 -23.08 -8.10
N VAL A 55 38.70 -21.92 -7.58
CA VAL A 55 37.80 -21.08 -6.76
C VAL A 55 36.66 -20.58 -7.64
N VAL A 56 35.46 -21.13 -7.46
CA VAL A 56 34.24 -20.64 -8.09
C VAL A 56 33.82 -19.35 -7.38
N ASP A 57 34.44 -18.23 -7.77
CA ASP A 57 34.10 -16.88 -7.32
C ASP A 57 32.68 -16.54 -7.78
N ARG A 58 31.70 -16.72 -6.88
CA ARG A 58 30.28 -16.46 -7.14
C ARG A 58 30.00 -14.95 -7.09
N LYS A 59 30.54 -14.20 -8.06
CA LYS A 59 30.13 -12.82 -8.31
C LYS A 59 28.64 -12.77 -8.63
N GLN A 60 27.87 -12.22 -7.69
CA GLN A 60 26.53 -11.70 -7.95
C GLN A 60 26.66 -10.46 -8.84
N SER A 61 26.86 -10.67 -10.14
CA SER A 61 26.85 -9.60 -11.14
C SER A 61 25.43 -9.11 -11.35
N SER A 62 24.98 -8.16 -10.51
CA SER A 62 23.78 -7.35 -10.70
C SER A 62 23.96 -6.34 -11.84
N SER A 63 24.38 -6.83 -13.01
CA SER A 63 24.59 -6.04 -14.23
C SER A 63 23.26 -5.74 -14.91
N SER A 64 22.57 -4.72 -14.42
CA SER A 64 21.51 -4.06 -15.19
C SER A 64 22.06 -3.61 -16.54
N ILE A 65 21.46 -4.07 -17.64
CA ILE A 65 21.84 -3.63 -18.99
C ILE A 65 21.33 -2.18 -19.16
N GLN A 66 22.15 -1.22 -18.76
CA GLN A 66 21.88 0.20 -18.97
C GLN A 66 22.13 0.55 -20.44
N THR A 67 21.10 0.45 -21.26
CA THR A 67 21.12 0.89 -22.66
C THR A 67 21.37 2.40 -22.68
N ALA A 68 22.58 2.83 -23.06
CA ALA A 68 23.06 4.21 -22.94
C ALA A 68 22.25 5.29 -23.71
N ALA A 69 21.27 4.89 -24.53
CA ALA A 69 20.33 5.78 -25.21
C ALA A 69 19.08 6.13 -24.39
N VAL A 70 18.80 5.45 -23.27
CA VAL A 70 17.55 5.63 -22.50
C VAL A 70 17.72 6.71 -21.43
N ARG A 71 17.02 7.85 -21.59
CA ARG A 71 16.88 8.87 -20.55
C ARG A 71 15.83 8.46 -19.53
N HIS A 72 16.27 8.04 -18.35
CA HIS A 72 15.39 7.79 -17.21
C HIS A 72 15.06 9.11 -16.50
N LEU A 73 13.77 9.48 -16.51
CA LEU A 73 13.23 10.57 -15.68
C LEU A 73 12.49 9.94 -14.49
N VAL A 74 12.90 10.29 -13.27
CA VAL A 74 12.43 9.64 -12.04
C VAL A 74 12.15 10.70 -10.98
N GLY A 75 11.10 10.51 -10.18
CA GLY A 75 10.78 11.41 -9.07
C GLY A 75 11.78 11.32 -7.93
N SER A 76 11.91 12.39 -7.15
CA SER A 76 12.76 12.42 -5.97
C SER A 76 12.00 13.03 -4.80
N VAL A 77 11.81 12.23 -3.75
CA VAL A 77 11.03 12.59 -2.56
C VAL A 77 11.84 13.46 -1.56
N THR A 78 12.94 14.06 -2.02
CA THR A 78 13.90 14.81 -1.18
C THR A 78 13.83 16.34 -1.34
N LYS A 79 12.99 16.83 -2.26
CA LYS A 79 12.88 18.26 -2.62
C LYS A 79 11.43 18.68 -2.85
N THR A 80 10.66 18.59 -1.78
CA THR A 80 9.24 18.95 -1.59
C THR A 80 9.01 20.40 -1.20
N GLN A 81 10.03 21.09 -0.68
CA GLN A 81 9.96 22.49 -0.24
C GLN A 81 9.47 23.42 -1.36
N GLY A 82 8.46 24.23 -1.06
CA GLY A 82 7.78 25.13 -2.01
C GLY A 82 6.71 24.49 -2.88
N LEU A 83 6.39 23.19 -2.69
CA LEU A 83 5.29 22.54 -3.38
C LEU A 83 3.99 22.71 -2.60
N ARG A 84 3.07 23.54 -3.14
CA ARG A 84 1.67 23.60 -2.69
C ARG A 84 0.84 22.42 -3.19
N PHE A 85 -0.02 21.89 -2.33
CA PHE A 85 -0.93 20.76 -2.57
C PHE A 85 -2.37 21.11 -2.19
N ALA A 86 -3.33 20.42 -2.81
CA ALA A 86 -4.72 20.41 -2.32
C ALA A 86 -5.15 18.98 -1.98
N VAL A 87 -6.01 18.81 -0.98
CA VAL A 87 -6.57 17.52 -0.57
C VAL A 87 -8.10 17.62 -0.56
N VAL A 88 -8.75 17.01 -1.53
CA VAL A 88 -10.22 16.94 -1.62
C VAL A 88 -10.69 15.69 -0.89
N VAL A 89 -11.52 15.84 0.14
CA VAL A 89 -11.94 14.76 1.04
C VAL A 89 -13.45 14.62 1.09
N ALA A 90 -13.97 13.43 0.78
CA ALA A 90 -15.37 13.09 1.00
C ALA A 90 -15.68 12.92 2.50
N ARG A 91 -16.75 13.58 2.96
CA ARG A 91 -17.28 13.42 4.32
C ARG A 91 -18.07 12.11 4.49
N PHE A 92 -18.65 11.57 3.41
CA PHE A 92 -19.28 10.25 3.43
C PHE A 92 -18.24 9.16 3.78
N ASN A 93 -18.65 8.21 4.65
CA ASN A 93 -17.74 7.23 5.29
C ASN A 93 -16.58 7.89 6.09
N GLU A 94 -16.89 8.93 6.86
CA GLU A 94 -15.90 9.73 7.61
C GLU A 94 -14.95 8.92 8.51
N ILE A 95 -15.43 7.81 9.10
CA ILE A 95 -14.64 6.88 9.92
C ILE A 95 -13.50 6.18 9.14
N VAL A 96 -13.53 6.25 7.81
CA VAL A 96 -12.48 5.79 6.90
C VAL A 96 -11.72 6.99 6.32
N THR A 97 -12.43 8.06 5.91
CA THR A 97 -11.79 9.18 5.20
C THR A 97 -10.98 10.13 6.10
N LYS A 98 -11.31 10.25 7.40
CA LYS A 98 -10.46 10.95 8.37
C LYS A 98 -9.10 10.27 8.56
N PRO A 99 -9.01 8.96 8.91
CA PRO A 99 -7.71 8.28 8.98
C PRO A 99 -6.91 8.29 7.66
N LEU A 100 -7.57 8.31 6.49
CA LEU A 100 -6.88 8.50 5.21
C LEU A 100 -6.29 9.92 5.07
N LEU A 101 -7.04 10.97 5.41
CA LEU A 101 -6.54 12.35 5.44
C LEU A 101 -5.39 12.51 6.43
N GLU A 102 -5.56 12.01 7.66
CA GLU A 102 -4.54 12.03 8.71
C GLU A 102 -3.26 11.35 8.23
N GLY A 103 -3.36 10.16 7.63
CA GLY A 103 -2.22 9.44 7.05
C GLY A 103 -1.53 10.18 5.89
N ALA A 104 -2.27 10.95 5.09
CA ALA A 104 -1.70 11.81 4.04
C ALA A 104 -0.95 13.01 4.64
N LEU A 105 -1.55 13.74 5.59
CA LEU A 105 -0.93 14.89 6.26
C LEU A 105 0.31 14.48 7.06
N ASP A 106 0.25 13.37 7.80
CA ASP A 106 1.37 12.78 8.50
C ASP A 106 2.51 12.34 7.56
N THR A 107 2.20 12.05 6.30
CA THR A 107 3.21 11.70 5.29
C THR A 107 3.85 12.96 4.75
N PHE A 108 3.07 13.96 4.33
CA PHE A 108 3.56 15.27 3.93
C PHE A 108 4.49 15.90 4.98
N ARG A 109 4.13 15.83 6.28
CA ARG A 109 4.97 16.31 7.37
C ARG A 109 6.31 15.54 7.49
N LYS A 110 6.32 14.22 7.23
CA LYS A 110 7.56 13.40 7.22
C LYS A 110 8.47 13.73 6.04
N TYR A 111 7.90 14.17 4.92
CA TYR A 111 8.63 14.61 3.73
C TYR A 111 8.81 16.14 3.68
N SER A 112 8.70 16.83 4.81
CA SER A 112 8.99 18.27 4.93
C SER A 112 8.21 19.18 3.96
N VAL A 113 6.93 18.86 3.72
CA VAL A 113 5.95 19.83 3.21
C VAL A 113 5.38 20.60 4.41
N ASN A 114 5.23 21.92 4.29
CA ASN A 114 4.68 22.75 5.35
C ASN A 114 3.15 22.63 5.38
N GLU A 115 2.52 22.71 6.56
CA GLU A 115 1.05 22.59 6.65
C GLU A 115 0.32 23.78 6.00
N GLU A 116 0.97 24.95 5.90
CA GLU A 116 0.49 26.14 5.16
C GLU A 116 0.50 25.99 3.63
N ASP A 117 1.24 25.00 3.11
CA ASP A 117 1.26 24.65 1.69
C ASP A 117 0.13 23.66 1.30
N ILE A 118 -0.71 23.21 2.24
CA ILE A 118 -1.70 22.13 2.04
C ILE A 118 -3.14 22.61 2.30
N ASP A 119 -3.89 22.89 1.24
CA ASP A 119 -5.31 23.28 1.34
C ASP A 119 -6.25 22.05 1.38
N VAL A 120 -6.98 21.84 2.47
CA VAL A 120 -7.92 20.71 2.64
C VAL A 120 -9.37 21.13 2.36
N VAL A 121 -9.99 20.55 1.33
CA VAL A 121 -11.33 20.89 0.85
C VAL A 121 -12.30 19.72 1.09
N TRP A 122 -13.33 19.94 1.92
CA TRP A 122 -14.33 18.92 2.24
C TRP A 122 -15.52 18.96 1.29
N VAL A 123 -15.87 17.79 0.73
CA VAL A 123 -17.03 17.57 -0.16
C VAL A 123 -18.01 16.57 0.47
N PRO A 124 -19.32 16.59 0.12
CA PRO A 124 -20.29 15.75 0.81
C PRO A 124 -20.06 14.25 0.55
N GLY A 125 -19.90 13.83 -0.71
CA GLY A 125 -19.64 12.44 -1.10
C GLY A 125 -18.43 12.29 -2.01
N SER A 126 -18.16 11.05 -2.43
CA SER A 126 -17.06 10.76 -3.36
C SER A 126 -17.35 11.25 -4.79
N PHE A 127 -18.62 11.45 -5.14
CA PHE A 127 -19.05 11.85 -6.48
C PHE A 127 -18.59 13.29 -6.82
N GLU A 128 -18.62 14.19 -5.84
CA GLU A 128 -18.26 15.61 -6.00
C GLU A 128 -16.74 15.84 -6.08
N ILE A 129 -15.91 14.83 -5.75
CA ILE A 129 -14.44 14.95 -5.73
C ILE A 129 -13.91 15.39 -7.11
N GLY A 130 -14.40 14.81 -8.20
CA GLY A 130 -13.87 15.07 -9.55
C GLY A 130 -14.03 16.53 -9.98
N ILE A 131 -15.23 17.11 -9.81
CA ILE A 131 -15.49 18.50 -10.21
C ILE A 131 -14.74 19.52 -9.33
N VAL A 132 -14.55 19.21 -8.03
CA VAL A 132 -13.76 20.06 -7.14
C VAL A 132 -12.26 19.95 -7.45
N ALA A 133 -11.75 18.76 -7.72
CA ALA A 133 -10.37 18.55 -8.16
C ALA A 133 -10.08 19.27 -9.49
N GLU A 134 -10.99 19.20 -10.48
CA GLU A 134 -10.83 19.93 -11.75
C GLU A 134 -10.81 21.44 -11.52
N ARG A 135 -11.69 21.97 -10.65
CA ARG A 135 -11.75 23.40 -10.34
C ARG A 135 -10.49 23.90 -9.63
N LEU A 136 -9.94 23.11 -8.72
CA LEU A 136 -8.68 23.39 -8.03
C LEU A 136 -7.49 23.31 -9.01
N GLY A 137 -7.41 22.30 -9.86
CA GLY A 137 -6.35 22.16 -10.85
C GLY A 137 -6.33 23.31 -11.86
N LYS A 138 -7.51 23.69 -12.37
CA LYS A 138 -7.69 24.85 -13.25
C LYS A 138 -7.39 26.20 -12.58
N SER A 139 -7.19 26.26 -11.26
CA SER A 139 -6.70 27.47 -10.58
C SER A 139 -5.17 27.66 -10.68
N ARG A 140 -4.42 26.61 -11.07
CA ARG A 140 -2.94 26.58 -11.14
C ARG A 140 -2.20 26.98 -9.84
N ASN A 141 -2.88 26.95 -8.69
CA ASN A 141 -2.30 27.25 -7.37
C ASN A 141 -1.66 26.03 -6.67
N TYR A 142 -1.72 24.85 -7.27
CA TYR A 142 -1.37 23.55 -6.68
C TYR A 142 -0.59 22.68 -7.67
N HIS A 143 0.43 21.99 -7.17
CA HIS A 143 1.31 21.13 -7.98
C HIS A 143 0.77 19.71 -8.12
N ALA A 144 0.00 19.23 -7.14
CA ALA A 144 -0.77 18.00 -7.20
C ALA A 144 -2.03 18.10 -6.31
N ILE A 145 -3.01 17.26 -6.58
CA ILE A 145 -4.30 17.23 -5.88
C ILE A 145 -4.59 15.81 -5.41
N LEU A 146 -4.72 15.59 -4.11
CA LEU A 146 -5.13 14.30 -3.55
C LEU A 146 -6.65 14.21 -3.53
N CYS A 147 -7.19 13.10 -4.03
CA CYS A 147 -8.62 12.83 -4.12
C CYS A 147 -8.97 11.68 -3.16
N ILE A 148 -9.32 12.01 -1.91
CA ILE A 148 -9.56 11.05 -0.82
C ILE A 148 -11.06 10.79 -0.64
N GLY A 149 -11.43 9.52 -0.58
CA GLY A 149 -12.81 9.10 -0.33
C GLY A 149 -12.92 7.63 0.02
N ALA A 150 -14.14 7.18 0.34
CA ALA A 150 -14.44 5.77 0.54
C ALA A 150 -15.85 5.45 0.01
N VAL A 151 -15.90 4.59 -0.99
CA VAL A 151 -17.12 3.98 -1.53
C VAL A 151 -17.09 2.51 -1.09
N ILE A 152 -18.13 2.09 -0.37
CA ILE A 152 -18.22 0.75 0.23
C ILE A 152 -19.50 0.12 -0.30
N ARG A 153 -19.45 -1.16 -0.73
CA ARG A 153 -20.62 -1.82 -1.32
C ARG A 153 -21.73 -1.98 -0.28
N GLY A 154 -22.96 -1.69 -0.71
CA GLY A 154 -24.19 -1.97 0.01
C GLY A 154 -25.17 -2.71 -0.91
N ASP A 155 -26.45 -2.69 -0.60
CA ASP A 155 -27.47 -3.57 -1.20
C ASP A 155 -27.80 -3.30 -2.68
N THR A 156 -27.21 -2.27 -3.30
CA THR A 156 -27.56 -1.83 -4.67
C THR A 156 -26.34 -1.48 -5.52
N THR A 157 -26.53 -1.54 -6.85
CA THR A 157 -25.56 -1.15 -7.88
C THR A 157 -25.19 0.34 -7.89
N HIS A 158 -25.76 1.14 -6.98
CA HIS A 158 -25.33 2.53 -6.74
C HIS A 158 -23.84 2.62 -6.38
N TYR A 159 -23.29 1.60 -5.72
CA TYR A 159 -21.84 1.47 -5.50
C TYR A 159 -21.05 1.58 -6.80
N ASP A 160 -21.40 0.77 -7.82
CA ASP A 160 -20.67 0.70 -9.07
C ASP A 160 -20.85 2.00 -9.89
N ALA A 161 -22.02 2.64 -9.81
CA ALA A 161 -22.25 3.95 -10.39
C ALA A 161 -21.31 5.02 -9.77
N VAL A 162 -21.31 5.16 -8.44
CA VAL A 162 -20.47 6.16 -7.75
C VAL A 162 -18.98 5.86 -7.94
N ALA A 163 -18.56 4.60 -7.84
CA ALA A 163 -17.16 4.19 -8.00
C ALA A 163 -16.61 4.49 -9.41
N ASN A 164 -17.39 4.22 -10.46
CA ASN A 164 -16.99 4.53 -11.84
C ASN A 164 -17.02 6.03 -12.13
N SER A 165 -18.00 6.77 -11.59
CA SER A 165 -18.09 8.23 -11.73
C SER A 165 -16.94 8.96 -11.05
N VAL A 166 -16.52 8.58 -9.83
CA VAL A 166 -15.37 9.21 -9.17
C VAL A 166 -14.04 8.85 -9.83
N ALA A 167 -13.85 7.60 -10.27
CA ALA A 167 -12.64 7.20 -11.00
C ALA A 167 -12.49 7.97 -12.32
N SER A 168 -13.57 8.03 -13.10
CA SER A 168 -13.62 8.83 -14.34
C SER A 168 -13.43 10.33 -14.06
N GLY A 169 -14.09 10.85 -13.02
CA GLY A 169 -14.03 12.28 -12.66
C GLY A 169 -12.63 12.74 -12.23
N VAL A 170 -11.92 11.94 -11.42
CA VAL A 170 -10.54 12.25 -11.00
C VAL A 170 -9.55 12.15 -12.16
N LEU A 171 -9.73 11.17 -13.07
CA LEU A 171 -8.94 11.05 -14.28
C LEU A 171 -9.14 12.27 -15.21
N SER A 172 -10.40 12.62 -15.49
CA SER A 172 -10.75 13.79 -16.30
C SER A 172 -10.26 15.09 -15.66
N ALA A 173 -10.34 15.25 -14.34
CA ALA A 173 -9.81 16.41 -13.63
C ALA A 173 -8.30 16.59 -13.87
N GLY A 174 -7.52 15.48 -13.82
CA GLY A 174 -6.09 15.52 -14.08
C GLY A 174 -5.75 15.86 -15.53
N LEU A 175 -6.46 15.25 -16.49
CA LEU A 175 -6.27 15.51 -17.93
C LEU A 175 -6.69 16.93 -18.33
N ASN A 176 -7.83 17.42 -17.83
CA ASN A 176 -8.39 18.73 -18.18
C ASN A 176 -7.69 19.92 -17.51
N SER A 177 -6.96 19.70 -16.42
CA SER A 177 -6.21 20.75 -15.70
C SER A 177 -4.72 20.74 -16.00
N GLY A 178 -4.16 19.60 -16.43
CA GLY A 178 -2.72 19.38 -16.51
C GLY A 178 -2.04 19.21 -15.15
N VAL A 179 -2.80 19.16 -14.04
CA VAL A 179 -2.28 18.98 -12.67
C VAL A 179 -2.51 17.54 -12.22
N PRO A 180 -1.50 16.80 -11.72
CA PRO A 180 -1.66 15.41 -11.30
C PRO A 180 -2.68 15.27 -10.16
N CYS A 181 -3.84 14.68 -10.48
CA CYS A 181 -4.90 14.34 -9.54
C CYS A 181 -4.73 12.88 -9.09
N ILE A 182 -4.36 12.67 -7.83
CA ILE A 182 -4.00 11.36 -7.27
C ILE A 182 -5.24 10.67 -6.69
N PHE A 183 -5.61 9.53 -7.27
CA PHE A 183 -6.76 8.74 -6.85
C PHE A 183 -6.50 7.99 -5.52
N GLY A 184 -7.02 8.54 -4.43
CA GLY A 184 -7.00 7.98 -3.07
C GLY A 184 -8.38 7.57 -2.56
N VAL A 185 -9.30 7.25 -3.47
CA VAL A 185 -10.65 6.79 -3.12
C VAL A 185 -10.63 5.27 -2.95
N LEU A 186 -10.98 4.79 -1.76
CA LEU A 186 -11.15 3.36 -1.51
C LEU A 186 -12.45 2.87 -2.14
N THR A 187 -12.38 1.83 -2.95
CA THR A 187 -13.50 1.02 -3.44
C THR A 187 -13.41 -0.34 -2.78
N CYS A 188 -14.34 -0.65 -1.87
CA CYS A 188 -14.25 -1.82 -0.99
C CYS A 188 -15.58 -2.57 -0.87
N GLU A 189 -15.52 -3.89 -0.75
CA GLU A 189 -16.70 -4.76 -0.68
C GLU A 189 -17.33 -4.80 0.72
N ASN A 190 -16.61 -4.35 1.76
CA ASN A 190 -17.12 -4.22 3.13
C ASN A 190 -16.30 -3.19 3.94
N MET A 191 -16.81 -2.84 5.14
CA MET A 191 -16.19 -1.87 6.05
C MET A 191 -14.81 -2.32 6.56
N ASP A 192 -14.64 -3.60 6.86
CA ASP A 192 -13.36 -4.13 7.36
C ASP A 192 -12.22 -3.96 6.33
N GLN A 193 -12.50 -4.18 5.03
CA GLN A 193 -11.54 -3.92 3.95
C GLN A 193 -11.17 -2.44 3.84
N ALA A 194 -12.10 -1.53 4.14
CA ALA A 194 -11.87 -0.10 4.10
C ALA A 194 -11.01 0.35 5.30
N LEU A 195 -11.38 -0.06 6.53
CA LEU A 195 -10.62 0.21 7.75
C LEU A 195 -9.21 -0.39 7.70
N ASN A 196 -9.04 -1.60 7.17
CA ASN A 196 -7.72 -2.21 7.02
C ASN A 196 -6.79 -1.44 6.05
N ARG A 197 -7.34 -0.65 5.12
CA ARG A 197 -6.58 0.23 4.19
C ARG A 197 -6.52 1.70 4.63
N ALA A 198 -7.09 2.03 5.79
CA ALA A 198 -7.11 3.38 6.35
C ALA A 198 -6.19 3.53 7.58
N GLY A 199 -5.13 2.71 7.67
CA GLY A 199 -4.22 2.65 8.84
C GLY A 199 -4.27 1.31 9.59
N GLY A 200 -5.12 0.37 9.17
CA GLY A 200 -5.13 -1.00 9.70
C GLY A 200 -4.08 -1.91 9.06
N LYS A 201 -4.38 -3.23 9.00
CA LYS A 201 -3.41 -4.28 8.66
C LYS A 201 -2.86 -4.22 7.23
N SER A 202 -3.48 -3.45 6.34
CA SER A 202 -3.11 -3.28 4.94
C SER A 202 -2.55 -1.89 4.63
N GLY A 203 -2.06 -1.17 5.65
CA GLY A 203 -1.47 0.16 5.50
C GLY A 203 -2.51 1.28 5.43
N ASN A 204 -2.08 2.46 4.97
CA ASN A 204 -2.92 3.64 4.83
C ASN A 204 -2.83 4.17 3.39
N LYS A 205 -3.94 4.13 2.65
CA LYS A 205 -3.96 4.52 1.24
C LYS A 205 -3.74 6.03 1.04
N GLY A 206 -4.12 6.87 2.00
CA GLY A 206 -3.86 8.31 1.96
C GLY A 206 -2.37 8.64 2.05
N ALA A 207 -1.63 7.90 2.89
CA ALA A 207 -0.17 7.98 2.95
C ALA A 207 0.49 7.58 1.62
N GLU A 208 0.03 6.49 0.99
CA GLU A 208 0.49 6.11 -0.36
C GLU A 208 0.20 7.19 -1.41
N CYS A 209 -0.94 7.89 -1.31
CA CYS A 209 -1.30 8.96 -2.23
C CYS A 209 -0.45 10.22 -2.06
N ALA A 210 -0.09 10.60 -0.82
CA ALA A 210 0.86 11.68 -0.56
C ALA A 210 2.25 11.37 -1.15
N LEU A 211 2.81 10.18 -0.89
CA LEU A 211 4.04 9.70 -1.52
C LEU A 211 3.98 9.76 -3.05
N THR A 212 2.84 9.39 -3.63
CA THR A 212 2.64 9.41 -5.08
C THR A 212 2.61 10.83 -5.64
N ALA A 213 2.01 11.78 -4.92
CA ALA A 213 1.96 13.18 -5.30
C ALA A 213 3.37 13.78 -5.37
N ASP A 214 4.16 13.67 -4.29
CA ASP A 214 5.54 14.15 -4.19
C ASP A 214 6.41 13.61 -5.35
N HIS A 215 6.34 12.30 -5.59
CA HIS A 215 7.10 11.64 -6.65
C HIS A 215 6.66 12.07 -8.06
N SER A 216 5.35 12.27 -8.28
CA SER A 216 4.80 12.61 -9.60
C SER A 216 5.23 14.01 -10.08
N ILE A 217 5.28 14.98 -9.18
CA ILE A 217 5.69 16.36 -9.49
C ILE A 217 7.15 16.41 -9.94
N TRP A 218 8.05 15.79 -9.16
CA TRP A 218 9.49 15.90 -9.40
C TRP A 218 9.92 15.23 -10.70
N GLY A 219 9.39 14.02 -10.99
CA GLY A 219 9.90 13.19 -12.08
C GLY A 219 9.45 13.60 -13.48
N VAL A 220 8.26 14.20 -13.61
CA VAL A 220 7.62 14.45 -14.91
C VAL A 220 7.31 15.94 -15.12
N TYR A 221 6.74 16.61 -14.12
CA TYR A 221 6.19 17.96 -14.29
C TYR A 221 7.24 19.06 -14.12
N ARG A 222 8.20 18.91 -13.19
CA ARG A 222 9.22 19.93 -12.92
C ARG A 222 10.11 20.25 -14.14
N SER A 223 10.26 19.35 -15.10
CA SER A 223 11.03 19.60 -16.34
C SER A 223 10.25 20.31 -17.45
N LYS A 224 8.98 20.68 -17.25
CA LYS A 224 8.15 21.36 -18.27
C LYS A 224 7.30 22.53 -17.74
N MET A 225 6.67 22.37 -16.58
CA MET A 225 5.66 23.31 -16.07
C MET A 225 6.16 24.34 -15.06
N VAL A 226 7.40 24.21 -14.58
CA VAL A 226 7.97 25.12 -13.58
C VAL A 226 9.26 25.73 -14.12
N ASN A 227 9.34 27.06 -14.10
CA ASN A 227 10.53 27.82 -14.47
C ASN A 227 11.66 27.61 -13.43
N ILE A 228 12.88 28.02 -13.78
CA ILE A 228 14.07 27.82 -12.93
C ILE A 228 13.95 28.57 -11.58
N ASP A 229 13.17 29.65 -11.54
CA ASP A 229 12.86 30.46 -10.36
C ASP A 229 11.71 29.90 -9.48
N GLY A 230 11.06 28.81 -9.90
CA GLY A 230 9.89 28.23 -9.21
C GLY A 230 8.54 28.78 -9.67
N SER A 231 8.49 29.74 -10.60
CA SER A 231 7.23 30.24 -11.16
C SER A 231 6.58 29.25 -12.13
N TRP A 232 5.26 29.28 -12.25
CA TRP A 232 4.53 28.45 -13.22
C TRP A 232 4.81 28.91 -14.65
N ASN A 233 5.23 27.98 -15.51
CA ASN A 233 5.47 28.23 -16.92
C ASN A 233 4.13 28.32 -17.69
N CYS A 234 3.50 29.49 -17.65
CA CYS A 234 2.23 29.73 -18.33
C CYS A 234 2.26 29.57 -19.86
N ASN A 235 3.44 29.44 -20.48
CA ASN A 235 3.61 29.38 -21.94
C ASN A 235 3.54 27.96 -22.52
N SER A 236 3.46 26.90 -21.71
CA SER A 236 3.41 25.52 -22.21
C SER A 236 2.01 25.12 -22.69
N GLU A 237 1.66 25.48 -23.93
CA GLU A 237 0.73 24.85 -24.93
C GLU A 237 -0.63 24.21 -24.51
N PHE A 238 -1.00 24.19 -23.24
CA PHE A 238 -2.26 23.67 -22.71
C PHE A 238 -3.23 24.81 -22.42
N SER A 239 -3.63 25.48 -23.51
CA SER A 239 -4.70 26.49 -23.55
C SER A 239 -5.64 26.18 -24.72
N CYS A 240 -6.71 25.44 -24.41
CA CYS A 240 -7.87 25.20 -25.26
C CYS A 240 -9.13 25.55 -24.45
#